data_AF-A0A8S7C272-F1
#
_entry.id   AF-A0A8S7C272-F1
#
_cell.length_a   1.000
_cell.length_b   1.000
_cell.length_c   1.000
_cell.angle_alpha   90.00
_cell.angle_beta   90.00
_cell.angle_gamma   90.00
#
_symmetry.space_group_name_H-M   'P 1'
#
loop_
_entity.id
_entity.type
_entity.pdbx_description
1 polymer ?
#
loop_
_entity_poly.entity_id
_entity_poly.type
_entity_poly.pdbx_seq_one_letter_code
_entity_poly.pdbx_strand_id
1 'polypeptide(L)'
;MCAMDRRERALISQLHFTHSLGEAISFLKYPVCVRFEDGSFIKENNCFEKLIRSSFNSCDEWFDSLKLECKLQLSRAEIESCSSIYGVNCNN
;
A
#
# COMPACT_ATOMS: atom_id res chain seq x y z
N MET A 1 -6.19 27.18 -27.07
CA MET A 1 -5.64 26.23 -26.08
C MET A 1 -6.22 26.59 -24.73
N CYS A 2 -7.17 25.81 -24.22
CA CYS A 2 -7.70 26.01 -22.86
C CYS A 2 -6.61 25.59 -21.87
N ALA A 3 -6.17 26.52 -21.02
CA ALA A 3 -5.19 26.21 -19.99
C ALA A 3 -5.85 25.28 -18.96
N MET A 4 -5.46 24.00 -18.93
CA MET A 4 -5.90 23.08 -17.88
C MET A 4 -5.48 23.61 -16.51
N ASP A 5 -6.44 23.60 -15.59
CA ASP A 5 -6.25 24.06 -14.23
C ASP A 5 -5.12 23.28 -13.54
N ARG A 6 -4.33 23.94 -12.69
CA ARG A 6 -3.23 23.26 -11.97
C ARG A 6 -3.74 22.18 -11.03
N ARG A 7 -4.94 22.34 -10.46
CA ARG A 7 -5.60 21.33 -9.61
C ARG A 7 -5.97 20.09 -10.39
N GLU A 8 -6.46 20.26 -11.62
CA GLU A 8 -6.83 19.17 -12.51
C GLU A 8 -5.60 18.35 -12.92
N ARG A 9 -4.48 19.01 -13.21
CA ARG A 9 -3.20 18.33 -13.45
C ARG A 9 -2.68 17.55 -12.24
N ALA A 10 -2.81 18.10 -11.03
CA ALA A 10 -2.39 17.41 -9.81
C ALA A 10 -3.23 16.15 -9.55
N LEU A 11 -4.55 16.23 -9.72
CA LEU A 11 -5.46 15.08 -9.57
C LEU A 11 -5.16 13.97 -10.59
N ILE A 12 -4.95 14.34 -11.87
CA ILE A 12 -4.57 13.38 -12.92
C ILE A 12 -3.25 12.70 -12.57
N SER A 13 -2.26 13.45 -12.09
CA SER A 13 -0.96 12.91 -11.69
C SER A 13 -1.07 11.94 -10.50
N GLN A 14 -1.92 12.22 -9.52
CA GLN A 14 -2.13 11.37 -8.36
C GLN A 14 -2.85 10.06 -8.72
N LEU A 15 -3.88 10.15 -9.58
CA LEU A 15 -4.59 8.98 -10.10
C LEU A 15 -3.69 8.12 -10.99
N HIS A 16 -2.80 8.75 -11.77
CA HIS A 16 -1.82 8.03 -12.57
C HIS A 16 -0.83 7.28 -11.69
N PHE A 17 -0.40 7.86 -10.56
CA PHE A 17 0.50 7.18 -9.63
C PHE A 17 -0.11 5.91 -9.04
N THR A 18 -1.36 5.97 -8.54
CA THR A 18 -2.02 4.79 -7.97
C THR A 18 -2.30 3.71 -9.02
N HIS A 19 -2.59 4.12 -10.27
CA HIS A 19 -2.72 3.19 -11.39
C HIS A 19 -1.39 2.50 -11.72
N SER A 20 -0.32 3.26 -11.97
CA SER A 20 1.00 2.73 -12.31
C SER A 20 1.62 1.90 -11.19
N LEU A 21 1.44 2.30 -9.93
CA LEU A 21 1.87 1.52 -8.77
C LEU A 21 1.10 0.19 -8.69
N GLY A 22 -0.20 0.23 -8.93
CA GLY A 22 -1.04 -0.97 -9.02
C GLY A 22 -0.59 -1.95 -10.08
N GLU A 23 -0.23 -1.46 -11.27
CA GLU A 23 0.37 -2.29 -12.32
C GLU A 23 1.73 -2.85 -11.88
N ALA A 24 2.60 -2.01 -11.31
CA ALA A 24 3.93 -2.43 -10.85
C ALA A 24 3.86 -3.58 -9.83
N ILE A 25 2.99 -3.49 -8.81
CA ILE A 25 2.87 -4.55 -7.80
C ILE A 25 2.19 -5.82 -8.34
N SER A 26 1.41 -5.72 -9.41
CA SER A 26 0.70 -6.85 -10.01
C SER A 26 1.65 -7.89 -10.64
N PHE A 27 2.84 -7.46 -11.06
CA PHE A 27 3.88 -8.33 -11.62
C PHE A 27 4.75 -9.03 -10.56
N LEU A 28 4.63 -8.63 -9.28
CA LEU A 28 5.42 -9.22 -8.20
C LEU A 28 4.91 -10.60 -7.84
N LYS A 29 5.83 -11.57 -7.70
CA LYS A 29 5.51 -12.97 -7.38
C LYS A 29 5.20 -13.22 -5.91
N TYR A 30 5.51 -12.26 -5.04
CA TYR A 30 5.31 -12.35 -3.60
C TYR A 30 4.05 -11.59 -3.19
N PRO A 31 3.40 -11.96 -2.06
CA PRO A 31 2.29 -11.18 -1.50
C PRO A 31 2.71 -9.73 -1.22
N VAL A 32 2.03 -8.77 -1.83
CA VAL A 32 2.28 -7.34 -1.64
C VAL A 32 0.96 -6.60 -1.46
N CYS A 33 0.96 -5.66 -0.52
CA CYS A 33 -0.08 -4.66 -0.35
C CYS A 33 0.55 -3.26 -0.25
N VAL A 34 -0.26 -2.24 -0.50
CA VAL A 34 0.08 -0.83 -0.42
C VAL A 34 -0.91 -0.16 0.52
N ARG A 35 -0.39 0.60 1.47
CA ARG A 35 -1.18 1.36 2.44
C ARG A 35 -0.84 2.85 2.38
N PHE A 36 -1.79 3.70 2.73
CA PHE A 36 -1.55 5.12 2.95
C PHE A 36 -0.93 5.36 4.34
N GLU A 37 -0.43 6.57 4.55
CA GLU A 37 0.14 7.01 5.84
C GLU A 37 -0.86 6.94 7.00
N ASP A 38 -2.16 7.00 6.71
CA ASP A 38 -3.24 6.81 7.70
C ASP A 38 -3.51 5.34 8.05
N GLY A 39 -2.78 4.41 7.42
CA GLY A 39 -2.91 2.97 7.59
C GLY A 39 -4.00 2.32 6.73
N SER A 40 -4.72 3.07 5.90
CA SER A 40 -5.73 2.48 5.00
C SER A 40 -5.09 1.65 3.89
N PHE A 41 -5.69 0.50 3.57
CA PHE A 41 -5.26 -0.32 2.42
C PHE A 41 -5.76 0.30 1.12
N ILE A 42 -4.85 0.47 0.16
CA ILE A 42 -5.13 1.08 -1.15
C ILE A 42 -5.22 0.02 -2.24
N LYS A 43 -4.28 -0.93 -2.19
CA LYS A 43 -4.14 -1.94 -3.24
C LYS A 43 -3.36 -3.14 -2.75
N GLU A 44 -3.73 -4.30 -3.26
CA GLU A 44 -3.03 -5.56 -3.05
C GLU A 44 -2.83 -6.26 -4.39
N ASN A 45 -1.84 -7.15 -4.47
CA ASN A 45 -1.68 -8.01 -5.63
C ASN A 45 -2.40 -9.35 -5.46
N ASN A 46 -2.58 -10.07 -6.57
CA ASN A 46 -3.31 -11.34 -6.60
C ASN A 46 -2.72 -12.40 -5.64
N CYS A 47 -1.41 -12.35 -5.39
CA CYS A 47 -0.76 -13.26 -4.44
C CYS A 47 -1.19 -12.97 -3.00
N PHE A 48 -1.25 -11.70 -2.63
CA PHE A 48 -1.72 -11.27 -1.32
C PHE A 48 -3.21 -11.54 -1.13
N GLU A 49 -4.03 -11.19 -2.13
CA GLU A 49 -5.47 -11.45 -2.09
C GLU A 49 -5.75 -12.94 -1.85
N LYS A 50 -5.12 -13.84 -2.62
CA LYS A 50 -5.29 -15.29 -2.44
C LYS A 50 -4.86 -15.78 -1.06
N LEU A 51 -3.82 -15.19 -0.50
CA LEU A 51 -3.34 -15.54 0.84
C LEU A 51 -4.41 -15.22 1.89
N ILE A 52 -4.98 -14.01 1.85
CA ILE A 52 -5.91 -13.55 2.89
C ILE A 52 -7.35 -14.06 2.68
N ARG A 53 -7.81 -14.19 1.43
CA ARG A 53 -9.20 -14.59 1.09
C ARG A 53 -9.56 -16.00 1.53
N SER A 54 -8.55 -16.81 1.85
CA SER A 54 -8.75 -18.13 2.46
C SER A 54 -9.45 -18.06 3.82
N SER A 55 -9.29 -16.95 4.55
CA SER A 55 -9.71 -16.83 5.95
C SER A 55 -10.42 -15.51 6.27
N PHE A 56 -10.30 -14.49 5.41
CA PHE A 56 -10.80 -13.13 5.68
C PHE A 56 -11.49 -12.53 4.45
N ASN A 57 -12.47 -11.66 4.66
CA ASN A 57 -13.22 -11.00 3.59
C ASN A 57 -12.62 -9.67 3.14
N SER A 58 -11.63 -9.14 3.85
CA SER A 58 -10.95 -7.89 3.53
C SER A 58 -9.54 -7.84 4.11
N CYS A 59 -8.72 -6.93 3.59
CA CYS A 59 -7.39 -6.62 4.14
C CYS A 59 -7.49 -6.07 5.58
N ASP A 60 -8.49 -5.23 5.86
CA ASP A 60 -8.72 -4.68 7.20
C ASP A 60 -9.05 -5.79 8.21
N GLU A 61 -9.96 -6.71 7.86
CA GLU A 61 -10.31 -7.85 8.71
C GLU A 61 -9.08 -8.75 8.99
N TRP A 62 -8.26 -9.00 7.97
CA TRP A 62 -7.00 -9.72 8.14
C TRP A 62 -6.06 -8.97 9.09
N PHE A 63 -5.84 -7.68 8.87
CA PHE A 63 -4.93 -6.88 9.69
C PHE A 63 -5.41 -6.82 11.15
N ASP A 64 -6.71 -6.63 11.37
CA ASP A 64 -7.31 -6.58 12.70
C ASP A 64 -7.19 -7.91 13.46
N SER A 65 -7.23 -9.03 12.76
CA SER A 65 -7.04 -10.37 13.32
C SER A 65 -5.63 -10.63 13.86
N LEU A 66 -4.63 -9.83 13.43
CA LEU A 66 -3.26 -9.97 13.91
C LEU A 66 -3.17 -9.67 15.41
N LYS A 67 -2.27 -10.39 16.08
CA LYS A 67 -1.89 -10.07 17.46
C LYS A 67 -1.45 -8.61 17.56
N LEU A 68 -1.78 -7.95 18.66
CA LEU A 68 -1.45 -6.53 18.89
C LEU A 68 0.04 -6.24 18.67
N GLU A 69 0.93 -7.12 19.16
CA GLU A 69 2.38 -7.01 18.97
C GLU A 69 2.77 -6.92 17.49
N CYS A 70 2.20 -7.78 16.63
CA CYS A 70 2.48 -7.79 15.20
C CYS A 70 2.01 -6.50 14.52
N LYS A 71 0.82 -6.00 14.91
CA LYS A 71 0.30 -4.73 14.39
C LYS A 71 1.24 -3.56 14.74
N LEU A 72 1.69 -3.50 15.99
CA LEU A 72 2.62 -2.45 16.44
C LEU A 72 3.97 -2.53 15.72
N GLN A 73 4.50 -3.74 15.51
CA GLN A 73 5.75 -3.93 14.76
C GLN A 73 5.62 -3.47 13.30
N LEU A 74 4.54 -3.86 12.62
CA LEU A 74 4.26 -3.42 11.24
C LEU A 74 4.11 -1.90 11.16
N SER A 75 3.28 -1.31 12.02
CA SER A 75 3.09 0.15 12.02
C SER A 75 4.36 0.92 12.35
N ARG A 76 5.20 0.41 13.27
CA ARG A 76 6.50 1.01 13.54
C ARG A 76 7.41 0.97 12.32
N ALA A 77 7.51 -0.19 11.65
CA ALA A 77 8.32 -0.34 10.44
C ALA A 77 7.81 0.54 9.30
N GLU A 78 6.48 0.69 9.14
CA GLU A 78 5.85 1.60 8.19
C GLU A 78 6.28 3.06 8.48
N ILE A 79 6.14 3.52 9.73
CA ILE A 79 6.53 4.88 10.13
C ILE A 79 8.02 5.14 9.89
N GLU A 80 8.88 4.20 10.28
CA GLU A 80 10.33 4.30 10.07
C GLU A 80 10.68 4.36 8.57
N SER A 81 9.99 3.56 7.73
CA SER A 81 10.18 3.57 6.29
C SER A 81 9.73 4.88 5.64
N CYS A 82 8.55 5.38 6.00
CA CYS A 82 8.01 6.65 5.49
C CYS A 82 8.81 7.87 5.97
N SER A 83 9.41 7.80 7.16
CA SER A 83 10.22 8.90 7.71
C SER A 83 11.66 8.93 7.16
N SER A 84 12.10 7.85 6.49
CA SER A 84 13.43 7.77 5.88
C SER A 84 13.46 8.50 4.53
N ILE A 85 14.47 9.36 4.34
CA ILE A 85 14.71 10.14 3.12
C ILE A 85 14.87 9.24 1.88
N TYR A 86 15.24 7.97 2.07
CA TYR A 86 15.51 7.02 0.98
C TYR A 86 14.55 5.81 0.96
N GLY A 87 13.58 5.74 1.89
CA GLY A 87 12.82 4.51 2.16
C GLY A 87 13.69 3.47 2.87
N VAL A 88 13.18 2.83 3.92
CA VAL A 88 14.00 1.82 4.64
C VAL A 88 13.93 0.48 3.90
N ASN A 89 15.10 -0.09 3.60
CA ASN A 89 15.26 -1.48 3.19
C ASN A 89 15.54 -2.33 4.45
N CYS A 90 14.62 -3.20 4.81
CA CYS A 90 14.79 -4.12 5.94
C CYS A 90 15.75 -5.25 5.50
N ASN A 91 17.05 -5.13 5.79
CA ASN A 91 17.95 -6.28 5.71
C ASN A 91 17.71 -7.18 6.93
N ASN A 92 17.47 -8.46 6.68
CA ASN A 92 17.48 -9.54 7.69
C ASN A 92 18.83 -9.68 8.37
#